data_AF-U7R0G9-F1
#
_entry.id   AF-U7R0G9-F1
#
_cell.length_a   1.000
_cell.length_b   1.000
_cell.length_c   1.000
_cell.angle_alpha   90.00
_cell.angle_beta   90.00
_cell.angle_gamma   90.00
#
_symmetry.space_group_name_H-M   'P 1'
#
loop_
_entity.id
_entity.type
_entity.pdbx_description
1 polymer ?
#
loop_
_entity_poly.entity_id
_entity_poly.type
_entity_poly.pdbx_seq_one_letter_code
_entity_poly.pdbx_strand_id
1 'polypeptide(L)'
;MSKMKTFTETLAVLHQYHHLVGIERQPKQLKTSDFDGKVVFSNDPKTATVPPAFFTVQTIQELKELGGVPDSEYSPGRMEPHHPLPEPFSAERLANVTGNHIDLCKAFRAYIYSDSALVKDYEDILNTKRFPMKIALYSGESITITADNPVIVEDKEGYGEPVALVYDQIIFEQGGQIIYCTNGSIEANSVIGHGTDKKQGIVNRGTDGIDNSEGAPGNNGINGSNGNAGTEGKSSCNIQSTPGTNATSGSAGASAGNGGRAGDANDVTVTVQSVIGLVNALSLGGRGGHGGDGGNGGNGGNGGNGGDVSKTKSKCSPGSGGNGGSGGNGGDGGDGGKGGDSGNIYINFSDGQPIINALSYRGDGGNGGKGGKGGSGGIGGSSGENNGQPGASGQDGSEGKPGDEGISGKIFINGQSQ
;
A
#
# COMPACT_ATOMS: atom_id res chain seq x y z
N MET A 1 -14.31 -5.86 37.99
CA MET A 1 -13.90 -4.99 36.88
C MET A 1 -13.78 -3.57 37.41
N SER A 2 -12.74 -2.84 37.02
CA SER A 2 -12.69 -1.39 37.27
C SER A 2 -13.88 -0.73 36.58
N LYS A 3 -14.51 0.26 37.22
CA LYS A 3 -15.59 1.04 36.59
C LYS A 3 -14.99 1.75 35.37
N MET A 4 -15.57 1.57 34.18
CA MET A 4 -15.17 2.34 33.00
C MET A 4 -15.44 3.83 33.27
N LYS A 5 -14.52 4.68 32.81
CA LYS A 5 -14.72 6.14 32.90
C LYS A 5 -15.91 6.51 32.02
N THR A 6 -16.69 7.45 32.50
CA THR A 6 -17.74 8.08 31.70
C THR A 6 -17.13 9.13 30.78
N PHE A 7 -17.82 9.46 29.70
CA PHE A 7 -17.52 10.59 28.82
C PHE A 7 -17.09 11.86 29.57
N THR A 8 -17.85 12.24 30.61
CA THR A 8 -17.56 13.44 31.41
C THR A 8 -16.31 13.29 32.26
N GLU A 9 -16.09 12.12 32.86
CA GLU A 9 -14.87 11.83 33.65
C GLU A 9 -13.62 11.88 32.76
N THR A 10 -13.68 11.33 31.55
CA THR A 10 -12.56 11.37 30.60
C THR A 10 -12.25 12.77 30.12
N LEU A 11 -13.25 13.57 29.74
CA LEU A 11 -13.02 14.97 29.38
C LEU A 11 -12.45 15.79 30.55
N ALA A 12 -12.90 15.54 31.78
CA ALA A 12 -12.35 16.20 32.96
C ALA A 12 -10.86 15.88 33.16
N VAL A 13 -10.46 14.61 32.99
CA VAL A 13 -9.05 14.20 33.04
C VAL A 13 -8.23 14.89 31.96
N LEU A 14 -8.71 14.91 30.71
CA LEU A 14 -8.01 15.56 29.60
C LEU A 14 -7.86 17.07 29.83
N HIS A 15 -8.89 17.74 30.33
CA HIS A 15 -8.83 19.16 30.68
C HIS A 15 -7.84 19.45 31.80
N GLN A 16 -7.84 18.64 32.85
CA GLN A 16 -7.05 18.90 34.05
C GLN A 16 -5.56 18.56 33.86
N TYR A 17 -5.25 17.52 33.09
CA TYR A 17 -3.90 16.94 33.07
C TYR A 17 -3.21 16.93 31.69
N HIS A 18 -3.95 17.12 30.59
CA HIS A 18 -3.40 16.89 29.23
C HIS A 18 -3.44 18.11 28.29
N HIS A 19 -3.57 19.32 28.81
CA HIS A 19 -3.54 20.56 28.00
C HIS A 19 -4.50 20.53 26.80
N LEU A 20 -5.76 20.15 27.04
CA LEU A 20 -6.78 20.06 26.01
C LEU A 20 -7.08 21.45 25.38
N VAL A 21 -6.98 21.55 24.06
CA VAL A 21 -7.22 22.76 23.27
C VAL A 21 -8.16 22.48 22.09
N GLY A 22 -9.00 23.45 21.73
CA GLY A 22 -9.89 23.35 20.57
C GLY A 22 -11.18 22.54 20.82
N ILE A 23 -11.40 22.06 22.04
CA ILE A 23 -12.60 21.30 22.42
C ILE A 23 -13.88 22.12 22.24
N GLU A 24 -13.80 23.45 22.40
CA GLU A 24 -14.90 24.39 22.23
C GLU A 24 -15.42 24.45 20.78
N ARG A 25 -14.64 23.94 19.82
CA ARG A 25 -15.00 23.86 18.40
C ARG A 25 -15.66 22.53 18.04
N GLN A 26 -15.65 21.56 18.96
CA GLN A 26 -16.28 20.28 18.71
C GLN A 26 -17.81 20.41 18.73
N PRO A 27 -18.52 19.83 17.76
CA PRO A 27 -19.96 19.82 17.77
C PRO A 27 -20.47 18.95 18.92
N LYS A 28 -21.42 19.48 19.69
CA LYS A 28 -22.12 18.67 20.72
C LYS A 28 -22.83 17.47 20.10
N GLN A 29 -23.45 17.67 18.95
CA GLN A 29 -24.12 16.62 18.20
C GLN A 29 -23.65 16.67 16.75
N LEU A 30 -23.30 15.51 16.20
CA LEU A 30 -22.88 15.39 14.81
C LEU A 30 -23.70 14.30 14.12
N LYS A 31 -24.34 14.63 13.00
CA LYS A 31 -24.91 13.63 12.09
C LYS A 31 -24.12 13.64 10.79
N THR A 32 -23.60 12.49 10.38
CA THR A 32 -22.70 12.46 9.21
C THR A 32 -23.40 12.78 7.89
N SER A 33 -24.72 12.59 7.81
CA SER A 33 -25.54 13.00 6.66
C SER A 33 -25.67 14.51 6.47
N ASP A 34 -25.22 15.32 7.43
CA ASP A 34 -25.22 16.78 7.30
C ASP A 34 -24.05 17.29 6.43
N PHE A 35 -23.16 16.38 6.00
CA PHE A 35 -22.01 16.68 5.16
C PHE A 35 -22.14 16.05 3.77
N ASP A 36 -21.49 16.67 2.78
CA ASP A 36 -21.40 16.10 1.43
C ASP A 36 -20.35 14.99 1.39
N GLY A 37 -20.81 13.73 1.49
CA GLY A 37 -19.97 12.54 1.43
C GLY A 37 -19.31 12.18 2.77
N LYS A 38 -18.12 11.57 2.69
CA LYS A 38 -17.41 11.06 3.88
C LYS A 38 -17.04 12.17 4.86
N VAL A 39 -17.14 11.88 6.16
CA VAL A 39 -16.68 12.77 7.23
C VAL A 39 -15.27 12.34 7.63
N VAL A 40 -14.29 13.22 7.53
CA VAL A 40 -12.89 12.92 7.85
C VAL A 40 -12.53 13.46 9.23
N PHE A 41 -12.09 12.56 10.11
CA PHE A 41 -11.47 12.86 11.40
C PHE A 41 -9.96 12.63 11.27
N SER A 42 -9.19 13.72 11.21
CA SER A 42 -7.75 13.68 11.02
C SER A 42 -6.97 14.48 12.06
N ASN A 43 -5.68 14.15 12.21
CA ASN A 43 -4.71 14.93 12.95
C ASN A 43 -4.27 16.21 12.22
N ASP A 44 -4.49 16.32 10.89
CA ASP A 44 -4.28 17.56 10.14
C ASP A 44 -5.60 18.36 10.05
N PRO A 45 -5.67 19.57 10.64
CA PRO A 45 -6.85 20.43 10.52
C PRO A 45 -7.23 20.80 9.08
N LYS A 46 -6.33 20.67 8.10
CA LYS A 46 -6.63 20.97 6.69
C LYS A 46 -7.36 19.85 5.96
N THR A 47 -7.18 18.60 6.39
CA THR A 47 -7.85 17.42 5.81
C THR A 47 -9.14 17.09 6.53
N ALA A 48 -9.23 17.45 7.82
CA ALA A 48 -10.39 17.14 8.65
C ALA A 48 -11.65 17.90 8.21
N THR A 49 -12.78 17.18 8.12
CA THR A 49 -14.11 17.76 7.85
C THR A 49 -14.63 18.56 9.04
N VAL A 50 -14.30 18.11 10.25
CA VAL A 50 -14.55 18.81 11.50
C VAL A 50 -13.20 19.22 12.08
N PRO A 51 -12.99 20.46 12.55
CA PRO A 51 -11.72 20.84 13.16
C PRO A 51 -11.39 19.94 14.36
N PRO A 52 -10.21 19.31 14.44
CA PRO A 52 -9.83 18.50 15.61
C PRO A 52 -9.61 19.37 16.84
N ALA A 53 -9.97 18.82 18.01
CA ALA A 53 -9.36 19.22 19.28
C ALA A 53 -8.04 18.47 19.46
N PHE A 54 -7.20 18.94 20.37
CA PHE A 54 -5.93 18.28 20.65
C PHE A 54 -5.62 18.27 22.14
N PHE A 55 -4.97 17.21 22.60
CA PHE A 55 -4.34 17.14 23.90
C PHE A 55 -2.93 16.57 23.74
N THR A 56 -2.10 16.76 24.76
CA THR A 56 -0.71 16.31 24.78
C THR A 56 -0.51 15.28 25.87
N VAL A 57 0.10 14.16 25.50
CA VAL A 57 0.52 13.09 26.40
C VAL A 57 2.02 13.18 26.60
N GLN A 58 2.48 13.10 27.85
CA GLN A 58 3.90 13.29 28.19
C GLN A 58 4.68 11.98 28.17
N THR A 59 4.00 10.84 28.34
CA THR A 59 4.66 9.54 28.48
C THR A 59 3.85 8.40 27.86
N ILE A 60 4.51 7.28 27.57
CA ILE A 60 3.88 6.08 27.04
C ILE A 60 2.92 5.44 28.04
N GLN A 61 3.19 5.60 29.34
CA GLN A 61 2.32 5.16 30.42
C GLN A 61 0.98 5.90 30.38
N GLU A 62 1.01 7.23 30.29
CA GLU A 62 -0.20 8.05 30.14
C GLU A 62 -0.97 7.67 28.86
N LEU A 63 -0.27 7.43 27.75
CA LEU A 63 -0.93 7.01 26.51
C LEU A 63 -1.64 5.66 26.68
N LYS A 64 -1.00 4.71 27.36
CA LYS A 64 -1.58 3.41 27.66
C LYS A 64 -2.84 3.56 28.52
N GLU A 65 -2.80 4.40 29.54
CA GLU A 65 -3.95 4.63 30.43
C GLU A 65 -5.14 5.30 29.74
N LEU A 66 -4.88 6.12 28.71
CA LEU A 66 -5.94 6.85 27.98
C LEU A 66 -6.53 6.06 26.80
N GLY A 67 -5.77 5.18 26.15
CA GLY A 67 -6.24 4.51 24.93
C GLY A 67 -5.62 3.14 24.64
N GLY A 68 -4.78 2.62 25.53
CA GLY A 68 -4.18 1.30 25.40
C GLY A 68 -5.03 0.17 26.00
N VAL A 69 -4.51 -1.05 25.90
CA VAL A 69 -5.08 -2.25 26.54
C VAL A 69 -4.45 -2.41 27.93
N PRO A 70 -5.23 -2.42 29.02
CA PRO A 70 -4.67 -2.56 30.37
C PRO A 70 -3.91 -3.88 30.58
N ASP A 71 -2.80 -3.86 31.33
CA ASP A 71 -2.02 -5.08 31.64
C ASP A 71 -2.83 -6.15 32.38
N SER A 72 -3.87 -5.74 33.12
CA SER A 72 -4.80 -6.65 33.78
C SER A 72 -5.58 -7.55 32.81
N GLU A 73 -5.62 -7.22 31.52
CA GLU A 73 -6.19 -8.07 30.48
C GLU A 73 -5.26 -9.21 30.04
N TYR A 74 -4.01 -9.23 30.51
CA TYR A 74 -3.02 -10.29 30.24
C TYR A 74 -2.72 -11.17 31.48
N SER A 75 -3.53 -11.03 32.53
CA SER A 75 -3.43 -11.91 33.70
C SER A 75 -3.80 -13.37 33.34
N PRO A 76 -3.31 -14.38 34.08
CA PRO A 76 -3.58 -15.79 33.79
C PRO A 76 -5.07 -16.08 33.55
N GLY A 77 -5.37 -16.70 32.41
CA GLY A 77 -6.74 -17.02 31.99
C GLY A 77 -7.48 -15.91 31.21
N ARG A 78 -6.78 -14.85 30.80
CA ARG A 78 -7.29 -13.81 29.90
C ARG A 78 -6.58 -13.85 28.54
N MET A 79 -6.11 -12.71 28.02
CA MET A 79 -5.39 -12.66 26.74
C MET A 79 -3.95 -13.11 26.90
N GLU A 80 -3.47 -13.88 25.93
CA GLU A 80 -2.04 -14.10 25.77
C GLU A 80 -1.40 -12.93 24.99
N PRO A 81 -0.16 -12.53 25.33
CA PRO A 81 0.59 -11.57 24.53
C PRO A 81 0.69 -12.02 23.07
N HIS A 82 0.42 -11.11 22.14
CA HIS A 82 0.29 -11.45 20.71
C HIS A 82 0.95 -10.44 19.76
N HIS A 83 1.51 -9.35 20.27
CA HIS A 83 2.30 -8.43 19.46
C HIS A 83 3.73 -8.94 19.27
N PRO A 84 4.32 -8.74 18.08
CA PRO A 84 5.73 -8.99 17.86
C PRO A 84 6.58 -8.20 18.86
N LEU A 85 7.42 -8.90 19.61
CA LEU A 85 8.37 -8.27 20.53
C LEU A 85 9.58 -7.71 19.76
N PRO A 86 10.18 -6.61 20.24
CA PRO A 86 11.43 -6.11 19.70
C PRO A 86 12.58 -7.10 19.99
N GLU A 87 13.71 -6.90 19.32
CA GLU A 87 14.95 -7.54 19.76
C GLU A 87 15.29 -7.14 21.21
N PRO A 88 16.06 -7.95 21.97
CA PRO A 88 16.45 -7.59 23.33
C PRO A 88 17.05 -6.17 23.40
N PHE A 89 16.73 -5.43 24.48
CA PHE A 89 17.14 -4.04 24.61
C PHE A 89 18.67 -3.88 24.59
N SER A 90 19.13 -2.87 23.86
CA SER A 90 20.53 -2.44 23.83
C SER A 90 20.60 -0.93 23.67
N ALA A 91 21.04 -0.25 24.73
CA ALA A 91 21.19 1.21 24.73
C ALA A 91 22.16 1.69 23.64
N GLU A 92 23.25 0.95 23.40
CA GLU A 92 24.24 1.30 22.37
C GLU A 92 23.64 1.21 20.97
N ARG A 93 22.90 0.14 20.66
CA ARG A 93 22.22 -0.03 19.37
C ARG A 93 21.20 1.08 19.12
N LEU A 94 20.47 1.49 20.15
CA LEU A 94 19.33 2.39 20.02
C LEU A 94 19.66 3.87 20.26
N ALA A 95 20.87 4.22 20.71
CA ALA A 95 21.23 5.60 21.06
C ALA A 95 20.94 6.60 19.93
N ASN A 96 21.30 6.22 18.70
CA ASN A 96 21.25 7.11 17.54
C ASN A 96 20.12 6.80 16.55
N VAL A 97 19.21 5.88 16.90
CA VAL A 97 18.06 5.59 16.03
C VAL A 97 16.98 6.66 16.18
N THR A 98 16.22 6.85 15.12
CA THR A 98 15.02 7.69 15.06
C THR A 98 13.87 7.02 15.81
N GLY A 99 12.87 7.79 16.24
CA GLY A 99 11.71 7.28 16.98
C GLY A 99 10.85 6.26 16.21
N ASN A 100 11.02 6.17 14.89
CA ASN A 100 10.36 5.21 14.00
C ASN A 100 11.21 3.96 13.69
N HIS A 101 12.31 3.73 14.43
CA HIS A 101 13.08 2.50 14.34
C HIS A 101 12.21 1.27 14.63
N ILE A 102 12.41 0.17 13.90
CA ILE A 102 11.54 -1.01 13.95
C ILE A 102 11.35 -1.58 15.37
N ASP A 103 12.42 -1.66 16.17
CA ASP A 103 12.32 -2.14 17.56
C ASP A 103 11.57 -1.16 18.46
N LEU A 104 11.71 0.17 18.24
CA LEU A 104 10.94 1.15 18.99
C LEU A 104 9.46 1.09 18.60
N CYS A 105 9.14 0.83 17.33
CA CYS A 105 7.76 0.62 16.88
C CYS A 105 7.15 -0.66 17.49
N LYS A 106 7.89 -1.78 17.49
CA LYS A 106 7.47 -3.03 18.13
C LYS A 106 7.27 -2.86 19.63
N ALA A 107 8.25 -2.27 20.33
CA ALA A 107 8.17 -1.98 21.75
C ALA A 107 7.00 -1.05 22.07
N PHE A 108 6.80 0.01 21.30
CA PHE A 108 5.67 0.94 21.48
C PHE A 108 4.33 0.22 21.35
N ARG A 109 4.12 -0.56 20.29
CA ARG A 109 2.86 -1.31 20.09
C ARG A 109 2.64 -2.35 21.19
N ALA A 110 3.67 -3.11 21.55
CA ALA A 110 3.58 -4.06 22.66
C ALA A 110 3.31 -3.36 24.00
N TYR A 111 3.90 -2.20 24.25
CA TYR A 111 3.65 -1.44 25.47
C TYR A 111 2.19 -0.97 25.54
N ILE A 112 1.65 -0.40 24.45
CA ILE A 112 0.29 0.16 24.45
C ILE A 112 -0.79 -0.93 24.39
N TYR A 113 -0.58 -1.98 23.60
CA TYR A 113 -1.63 -2.94 23.26
C TYR A 113 -1.37 -4.38 23.74
N SER A 114 -0.29 -4.64 24.48
CA SER A 114 0.03 -5.94 25.11
C SER A 114 0.37 -5.78 26.59
N ASP A 115 0.85 -6.83 27.25
CA ASP A 115 1.48 -6.73 28.58
C ASP A 115 2.75 -5.85 28.51
N SER A 116 2.68 -4.66 29.13
CA SER A 116 3.77 -3.68 29.10
C SER A 116 5.03 -4.15 29.82
N ALA A 117 4.91 -5.12 30.73
CA ALA A 117 6.05 -5.68 31.45
C ALA A 117 7.06 -6.36 30.52
N LEU A 118 6.61 -6.85 29.36
CA LEU A 118 7.46 -7.53 28.36
C LEU A 118 8.46 -6.60 27.67
N VAL A 119 8.23 -5.30 27.71
CA VAL A 119 9.04 -4.27 27.03
C VAL A 119 9.37 -3.12 27.98
N LYS A 120 9.40 -3.39 29.28
CA LYS A 120 9.62 -2.39 30.32
C LYS A 120 11.00 -1.72 30.20
N ASP A 121 11.99 -2.44 29.72
CA ASP A 121 13.34 -1.97 29.44
C ASP A 121 13.41 -0.94 28.30
N TYR A 122 12.40 -0.86 27.43
CA TYR A 122 12.28 0.15 26.38
C TYR A 122 11.61 1.47 26.84
N GLU A 123 11.05 1.53 28.04
CA GLU A 123 10.22 2.65 28.50
C GLU A 123 10.92 4.02 28.41
N ASP A 124 12.13 4.13 28.95
CA ASP A 124 12.87 5.39 29.02
C ASP A 124 13.20 5.93 27.62
N ILE A 125 13.60 5.05 26.70
CA ILE A 125 13.94 5.46 25.34
C ILE A 125 12.70 5.82 24.52
N LEU A 126 11.57 5.13 24.75
CA LEU A 126 10.30 5.47 24.11
C LEU A 126 9.82 6.85 24.56
N ASN A 127 9.84 7.12 25.87
CA ASN A 127 9.52 8.42 26.44
C ASN A 127 10.44 9.52 25.90
N THR A 128 11.74 9.26 25.80
CA THR A 128 12.72 10.24 25.29
C THR A 128 12.55 10.54 23.79
N LYS A 129 12.21 9.53 22.97
CA LYS A 129 12.25 9.64 21.50
C LYS A 129 10.90 9.92 20.86
N ARG A 130 9.78 9.62 21.53
CA ARG A 130 8.43 9.74 20.96
C ARG A 130 7.50 10.70 21.70
N PHE A 131 7.89 11.17 22.88
CA PHE A 131 7.07 12.06 23.70
C PHE A 131 7.79 13.39 23.97
N PRO A 132 7.05 14.49 24.23
CA PRO A 132 5.59 14.58 24.30
C PRO A 132 4.90 14.36 22.95
N MET A 133 3.75 13.68 22.97
CA MET A 133 2.96 13.35 21.78
C MET A 133 1.66 14.14 21.77
N LYS A 134 1.34 14.75 20.62
CA LYS A 134 0.08 15.45 20.39
C LYS A 134 -0.93 14.47 19.80
N ILE A 135 -2.14 14.42 20.35
CA ILE A 135 -3.21 13.50 19.94
C ILE A 135 -4.40 14.30 19.48
N ALA A 136 -4.94 13.96 18.31
CA ALA A 136 -6.18 14.52 17.83
C ALA A 136 -7.37 13.89 18.55
N LEU A 137 -8.30 14.73 18.99
CA LEU A 137 -9.50 14.36 19.72
C LEU A 137 -10.73 14.84 18.97
N TYR A 138 -11.69 13.93 18.79
CA TYR A 138 -13.04 14.22 18.34
C TYR A 138 -14.02 13.83 19.43
N SER A 139 -14.86 14.76 19.86
CA SER A 139 -15.68 14.55 21.05
C SER A 139 -17.02 15.28 20.99
N GLY A 140 -18.05 14.72 21.63
CA GLY A 140 -19.38 15.33 21.68
C GLY A 140 -20.37 14.51 22.52
N GLU A 141 -21.55 15.06 22.73
CA GLU A 141 -22.66 14.35 23.38
C GLU A 141 -23.16 13.20 22.48
N SER A 142 -23.27 13.41 21.17
CA SER A 142 -23.70 12.32 20.27
C SER A 142 -23.12 12.41 18.86
N ILE A 143 -22.78 11.27 18.28
CA ILE A 143 -22.52 11.13 16.85
C ILE A 143 -23.46 10.08 16.24
N THR A 144 -24.10 10.43 15.12
CA THR A 144 -24.93 9.52 14.31
C THR A 144 -24.29 9.29 12.94
N ILE A 145 -23.94 8.04 12.65
CA ILE A 145 -23.23 7.64 11.43
C ILE A 145 -24.20 6.97 10.45
N THR A 146 -24.34 7.53 9.25
CA THR A 146 -25.17 7.01 8.16
C THR A 146 -24.34 6.22 7.14
N ALA A 147 -25.00 5.40 6.32
CA ALA A 147 -24.32 4.49 5.37
C ALA A 147 -23.57 5.20 4.24
N ASP A 148 -24.10 6.32 3.78
CA ASP A 148 -23.55 7.06 2.62
C ASP A 148 -22.48 8.08 3.04
N ASN A 149 -22.40 8.37 4.35
CA ASN A 149 -21.46 9.31 4.95
C ASN A 149 -20.67 8.61 6.06
N PRO A 150 -19.76 7.67 5.73
CA PRO A 150 -18.92 7.04 6.73
C PRO A 150 -17.98 8.06 7.37
N VAL A 151 -17.56 7.77 8.60
CA VAL A 151 -16.46 8.49 9.25
C VAL A 151 -15.16 7.80 8.85
N ILE A 152 -14.21 8.55 8.29
CA ILE A 152 -12.84 8.08 8.04
C ILE A 152 -11.93 8.72 9.06
N VAL A 153 -11.21 7.88 9.82
CA VAL A 153 -10.23 8.32 10.82
C VAL A 153 -8.83 8.09 10.26
N GLU A 154 -8.08 9.15 10.00
CA GLU A 154 -6.81 9.07 9.27
C GLU A 154 -5.71 9.97 9.83
N ASP A 155 -4.48 9.49 9.74
CA ASP A 155 -3.27 10.30 9.88
C ASP A 155 -2.76 10.63 8.47
N LYS A 156 -2.70 11.92 8.15
CA LYS A 156 -2.30 12.38 6.81
C LYS A 156 -0.89 11.95 6.43
N GLU A 157 0.04 12.01 7.39
CA GLU A 157 1.44 11.70 7.13
C GLU A 157 1.70 10.18 7.16
N GLY A 158 0.72 9.40 7.62
CA GLY A 158 0.78 7.94 7.64
C GLY A 158 1.81 7.38 8.63
N TYR A 159 2.22 8.16 9.63
CA TYR A 159 3.14 7.73 10.68
C TYR A 159 2.44 6.96 11.81
N GLY A 160 1.11 6.87 11.75
CA GLY A 160 0.29 6.16 12.71
C GLY A 160 0.04 6.99 13.97
N GLU A 161 0.00 8.32 13.86
CA GLU A 161 -0.36 9.17 14.99
C GLU A 161 -1.78 8.83 15.48
N PRO A 162 -1.99 8.65 16.80
CA PRO A 162 -3.30 8.27 17.31
C PRO A 162 -4.37 9.34 17.11
N VAL A 163 -5.57 8.91 16.74
CA VAL A 163 -6.79 9.74 16.79
C VAL A 163 -7.78 9.13 17.77
N ALA A 164 -8.20 9.92 18.75
CA ALA A 164 -9.12 9.52 19.81
C ALA A 164 -10.53 10.06 19.54
N LEU A 165 -11.54 9.20 19.68
CA LEU A 165 -12.95 9.55 19.65
C LEU A 165 -13.52 9.35 21.06
N VAL A 166 -14.11 10.40 21.66
CA VAL A 166 -14.67 10.36 23.02
C VAL A 166 -16.08 10.95 22.98
N TYR A 167 -17.12 10.12 23.01
CA TYR A 167 -18.51 10.56 22.90
C TYR A 167 -19.36 10.07 24.06
N ASP A 168 -20.42 10.79 24.43
CA ASP A 168 -21.42 10.19 25.33
C ASP A 168 -22.16 9.07 24.58
N GLN A 169 -22.62 9.34 23.36
CA GLN A 169 -23.32 8.36 22.53
C GLN A 169 -22.78 8.26 21.10
N ILE A 170 -22.60 7.03 20.61
CA ILE A 170 -22.31 6.72 19.20
C ILE A 170 -23.45 5.88 18.65
N ILE A 171 -24.08 6.34 17.56
CA ILE A 171 -25.22 5.69 16.93
C ILE A 171 -24.84 5.30 15.51
N PHE A 172 -24.84 4.00 15.22
CA PHE A 172 -24.73 3.49 13.86
C PHE A 172 -26.14 3.31 13.28
N GLU A 173 -26.53 4.16 12.33
CA GLU A 173 -27.67 3.85 11.46
C GLU A 173 -27.32 2.64 10.56
N GLN A 174 -28.33 2.08 9.89
CA GLN A 174 -28.17 0.87 9.09
C GLN A 174 -27.07 1.04 8.02
N GLY A 175 -25.93 0.38 8.22
CA GLY A 175 -24.80 0.40 7.29
C GLY A 175 -23.82 1.56 7.50
N GLY A 176 -24.00 2.40 8.52
CA GLY A 176 -23.03 3.42 8.92
C GLY A 176 -21.72 2.80 9.43
N GLN A 177 -20.59 3.45 9.12
CA GLN A 177 -19.26 2.92 9.43
C GLN A 177 -18.32 4.01 9.97
N ILE A 178 -17.53 3.67 10.99
CA ILE A 178 -16.30 4.37 11.36
C ILE A 178 -15.14 3.51 10.85
N ILE A 179 -14.30 4.08 9.99
CA ILE A 179 -13.19 3.41 9.32
C ILE A 179 -11.87 4.03 9.79
N TYR A 180 -11.13 3.31 10.62
CA TYR A 180 -9.78 3.66 11.06
C TYR A 180 -8.74 3.25 10.02
N CYS A 181 -7.92 4.21 9.61
CA CYS A 181 -6.74 4.04 8.78
C CYS A 181 -5.44 4.40 9.55
N THR A 182 -5.56 4.70 10.85
CA THR A 182 -4.45 5.02 11.77
C THR A 182 -4.69 4.34 13.13
N ASN A 183 -3.73 4.43 14.07
CA ASN A 183 -3.95 4.00 15.45
C ASN A 183 -5.04 4.86 16.09
N GLY A 184 -5.80 4.28 17.02
CA GLY A 184 -6.75 5.11 17.74
C GLY A 184 -7.56 4.39 18.79
N SER A 185 -8.35 5.21 19.48
CA SER A 185 -9.27 4.76 20.51
C SER A 185 -10.67 5.33 20.27
N ILE A 186 -11.67 4.53 20.61
CA ILE A 186 -13.06 4.95 20.76
C ILE A 186 -13.42 4.76 22.23
N GLU A 187 -13.86 5.81 22.88
CA GLU A 187 -14.43 5.78 24.21
C GLU A 187 -15.86 6.32 24.17
N ALA A 188 -16.82 5.57 24.72
CA ALA A 188 -18.19 6.05 24.83
C ALA A 188 -18.96 5.52 26.04
N ASN A 189 -19.97 6.27 26.50
CA ASN A 189 -20.92 5.72 27.47
C ASN A 189 -21.85 4.71 26.78
N SER A 190 -22.33 5.03 25.57
CA SER A 190 -23.22 4.13 24.82
C SER A 190 -22.85 4.02 23.35
N VAL A 191 -22.82 2.78 22.84
CA VAL A 191 -22.82 2.49 21.42
C VAL A 191 -24.13 1.80 21.06
N ILE A 192 -24.87 2.37 20.13
CA ILE A 192 -26.15 1.85 19.65
C ILE A 192 -25.98 1.44 18.18
N GLY A 193 -26.10 0.14 17.92
CA GLY A 193 -26.03 -0.44 16.60
C GLY A 193 -27.41 -0.76 16.03
N HIS A 194 -27.82 -0.04 14.98
CA HIS A 194 -28.95 -0.39 14.12
C HIS A 194 -28.50 -1.12 12.84
N GLY A 195 -27.35 -1.81 12.91
CA GLY A 195 -26.67 -2.40 11.77
C GLY A 195 -27.43 -3.57 11.11
N THR A 196 -26.82 -4.08 10.05
CA THR A 196 -27.13 -5.41 9.49
C THR A 196 -25.86 -6.25 9.49
N ASP A 197 -26.00 -7.55 9.29
CA ASP A 197 -24.89 -8.48 9.06
C ASP A 197 -24.04 -8.14 7.81
N LYS A 198 -24.55 -7.30 6.89
CA LYS A 198 -23.91 -6.99 5.60
C LYS A 198 -22.84 -5.90 5.63
N LYS A 199 -22.84 -5.01 6.63
CA LYS A 199 -21.87 -3.91 6.75
C LYS A 199 -21.35 -3.78 8.17
N GLN A 200 -20.06 -3.48 8.30
CA GLN A 200 -19.42 -3.39 9.62
C GLN A 200 -19.40 -1.97 10.16
N GLY A 201 -19.73 -1.83 11.45
CA GLY A 201 -19.82 -0.54 12.11
C GLY A 201 -18.43 0.02 12.41
N ILE A 202 -17.55 -0.81 12.95
CA ILE A 202 -16.16 -0.43 13.24
C ILE A 202 -15.26 -1.18 12.27
N VAL A 203 -14.52 -0.43 11.45
CA VAL A 203 -13.59 -0.98 10.46
C VAL A 203 -12.20 -0.44 10.75
N ASN A 204 -11.21 -1.31 10.73
CA ASN A 204 -9.80 -0.98 10.79
C ASN A 204 -9.15 -1.46 9.49
N ARG A 205 -8.48 -0.57 8.76
CA ARG A 205 -8.11 -0.80 7.36
C ARG A 205 -6.70 -0.29 7.04
N GLY A 206 -5.89 -1.17 6.47
CA GLY A 206 -4.63 -0.82 5.82
C GLY A 206 -4.84 -0.21 4.43
N THR A 207 -3.87 0.56 3.95
CA THR A 207 -3.93 1.20 2.63
C THR A 207 -3.59 0.22 1.51
N ASP A 208 -4.34 0.26 0.41
CA ASP A 208 -3.99 -0.54 -0.77
C ASP A 208 -2.66 -0.02 -1.38
N GLY A 209 -1.85 -0.94 -1.87
CA GLY A 209 -0.67 -0.66 -2.66
C GLY A 209 -1.04 -0.09 -4.03
N ILE A 210 -0.14 0.70 -4.60
CA ILE A 210 -0.37 1.29 -5.93
C ILE A 210 -0.05 0.29 -7.04
N ASP A 211 -0.91 0.21 -8.04
CA ASP A 211 -0.57 -0.45 -9.30
C ASP A 211 0.46 0.41 -10.05
N ASN A 212 1.45 -0.22 -10.67
CA ASN A 212 2.49 0.50 -11.41
C ASN A 212 2.37 0.31 -12.93
N SER A 213 3.06 1.17 -13.67
CA SER A 213 2.90 1.29 -15.13
C SER A 213 3.55 0.15 -15.90
N GLU A 214 2.93 -0.18 -17.04
CA GLU A 214 3.48 -1.03 -18.08
C GLU A 214 4.78 -0.46 -18.68
N GLY A 215 5.61 -1.35 -19.19
CA GLY A 215 6.81 -1.01 -19.94
C GLY A 215 6.48 -0.53 -21.36
N ALA A 216 7.12 0.56 -21.78
CA ALA A 216 6.98 1.06 -23.15
C ALA A 216 7.55 0.06 -24.18
N PRO A 217 6.90 -0.13 -25.33
CA PRO A 217 7.42 -0.98 -26.39
C PRO A 217 8.69 -0.39 -27.02
N GLY A 218 9.56 -1.27 -27.51
CA GLY A 218 10.73 -0.92 -28.29
C GLY A 218 10.36 -0.47 -29.70
N ASN A 219 11.18 0.41 -30.27
CA ASN A 219 11.04 0.88 -31.64
C ASN A 219 11.63 -0.14 -32.62
N ASN A 220 10.96 -0.33 -33.75
CA ASN A 220 11.50 -1.17 -34.81
C ASN A 220 12.76 -0.54 -35.43
N GLY A 221 13.65 -1.40 -35.88
CA GLY A 221 14.80 -1.02 -36.69
C GLY A 221 14.39 -0.52 -38.07
N ILE A 222 15.24 0.32 -38.64
CA ILE A 222 15.06 0.89 -39.97
C ILE A 222 15.66 -0.09 -40.98
N ASN A 223 14.92 -0.36 -42.06
CA ASN A 223 15.38 -1.20 -43.15
C ASN A 223 16.61 -0.60 -43.86
N GLY A 224 17.47 -1.47 -44.37
CA GLY A 224 18.54 -1.09 -45.27
C GLY A 224 18.01 -0.61 -46.63
N SER A 225 18.77 0.28 -47.27
CA SER A 225 18.50 0.73 -48.62
C SER A 225 19.09 -0.25 -49.64
N ASN A 226 18.37 -0.50 -50.73
CA ASN A 226 18.87 -1.35 -51.80
C ASN A 226 20.07 -0.72 -52.52
N GLY A 227 20.97 -1.57 -53.01
CA GLY A 227 22.04 -1.16 -53.89
C GLY A 227 21.56 -0.83 -55.30
N ASN A 228 22.29 0.04 -55.99
CA ASN A 228 22.06 0.37 -57.39
C ASN A 228 22.65 -0.71 -58.30
N ALA A 229 21.92 -1.06 -59.35
CA ALA A 229 22.40 -1.96 -60.39
C ALA A 229 23.62 -1.39 -61.12
N GLY A 230 24.56 -2.24 -61.49
CA GLY A 230 25.70 -1.89 -62.32
C GLY A 230 25.31 -1.65 -63.78
N THR A 231 26.14 -0.91 -64.50
CA THR A 231 25.95 -0.66 -65.94
C THR A 231 27.01 -1.39 -66.77
N GLU A 232 26.57 -2.24 -67.71
CA GLU A 232 27.45 -2.97 -68.62
C GLU A 232 27.99 -2.07 -69.75
N GLY A 233 29.27 -2.24 -70.08
CA GLY A 233 29.88 -1.76 -71.32
C GLY A 233 30.11 -2.90 -72.32
N LYS A 234 30.42 -2.56 -73.58
CA LYS A 234 30.64 -3.56 -74.66
C LYS A 234 31.69 -4.63 -74.29
N SER A 235 32.78 -4.21 -73.65
CA SER A 235 33.90 -5.10 -73.31
C SER A 235 34.20 -5.24 -71.82
N SER A 236 33.69 -4.34 -70.97
CA SER A 236 34.00 -4.24 -69.54
C SER A 236 32.77 -3.80 -68.73
N CYS A 237 32.82 -3.88 -67.41
CA CYS A 237 31.83 -3.21 -66.54
C CYS A 237 32.13 -1.70 -66.52
N ASN A 238 31.14 -0.85 -66.80
CA ASN A 238 31.31 0.60 -66.79
C ASN A 238 31.11 1.19 -65.39
N ILE A 239 30.12 0.69 -64.65
CA ILE A 239 29.81 1.07 -63.26
C ILE A 239 29.44 -0.22 -62.54
N GLN A 240 30.14 -0.52 -61.44
CA GLN A 240 29.83 -1.71 -60.63
C GLN A 240 28.52 -1.54 -59.88
N SER A 241 27.82 -2.65 -59.63
CA SER A 241 26.69 -2.65 -58.70
C SER A 241 27.14 -2.21 -57.31
N THR A 242 26.29 -1.50 -56.58
CA THR A 242 26.57 -1.14 -55.20
C THR A 242 25.96 -2.17 -54.25
N PRO A 243 26.55 -2.40 -53.07
CA PRO A 243 25.93 -3.24 -52.06
C PRO A 243 24.64 -2.59 -51.53
N GLY A 244 23.73 -3.42 -51.03
CA GLY A 244 22.66 -2.95 -50.15
C GLY A 244 23.21 -2.58 -48.79
N THR A 245 22.56 -1.64 -48.10
CA THR A 245 23.00 -1.24 -46.75
C THR A 245 22.45 -2.19 -45.71
N ASN A 246 23.16 -2.33 -44.60
CA ASN A 246 22.62 -3.03 -43.43
C ASN A 246 21.41 -2.26 -42.88
N ALA A 247 20.50 -2.99 -42.25
CA ALA A 247 19.46 -2.41 -41.43
C ALA A 247 19.96 -2.08 -40.02
N THR A 248 19.16 -1.34 -39.28
CA THR A 248 19.39 -1.11 -37.85
C THR A 248 18.62 -2.13 -37.01
N SER A 249 19.11 -2.40 -35.81
CA SER A 249 18.40 -3.21 -34.82
C SER A 249 17.14 -2.52 -34.33
N GLY A 250 16.16 -3.30 -33.89
CA GLY A 250 15.08 -2.81 -33.04
C GLY A 250 15.61 -2.49 -31.64
N SER A 251 14.97 -1.55 -30.95
CA SER A 251 15.31 -1.24 -29.56
C SER A 251 14.61 -2.22 -28.62
N ALA A 252 15.20 -2.43 -27.44
CA ALA A 252 14.54 -3.19 -26.39
C ALA A 252 13.23 -2.51 -25.96
N GLY A 253 12.28 -3.31 -25.48
CA GLY A 253 11.16 -2.82 -24.69
C GLY A 253 11.62 -2.45 -23.29
N ALA A 254 10.94 -1.50 -22.65
CA ALA A 254 11.25 -1.09 -21.29
C ALA A 254 10.67 -2.11 -20.30
N SER A 255 11.37 -2.33 -19.19
CA SER A 255 10.81 -3.07 -18.05
C SER A 255 9.67 -2.27 -17.40
N ALA A 256 8.73 -2.98 -16.81
CA ALA A 256 7.61 -2.38 -16.10
C ALA A 256 7.95 -2.03 -14.64
N GLY A 257 7.07 -1.25 -14.00
CA GLY A 257 7.18 -0.94 -12.58
C GLY A 257 6.60 -2.04 -11.69
N ASN A 258 7.25 -2.29 -10.56
CA ASN A 258 6.76 -3.22 -9.53
C ASN A 258 5.54 -2.63 -8.80
N GLY A 259 4.56 -3.45 -8.46
CA GLY A 259 3.43 -3.06 -7.63
C GLY A 259 3.87 -2.54 -6.25
N GLY A 260 3.17 -1.53 -5.76
CA GLY A 260 3.42 -0.94 -4.45
C GLY A 260 3.05 -1.91 -3.32
N ARG A 261 3.86 -1.97 -2.28
CA ARG A 261 3.50 -2.65 -1.04
C ARG A 261 2.29 -1.96 -0.40
N ALA A 262 1.33 -2.74 0.08
CA ALA A 262 0.21 -2.25 0.86
C ALA A 262 0.59 -1.87 2.29
N GLY A 263 -0.17 -0.95 2.87
CA GLY A 263 -0.09 -0.59 4.28
C GLY A 263 -0.77 -1.60 5.18
N ASP A 264 -0.19 -1.81 6.36
CA ASP A 264 -0.76 -2.62 7.42
C ASP A 264 -1.90 -1.84 8.12
N ALA A 265 -2.92 -2.53 8.61
CA ALA A 265 -3.88 -1.93 9.53
C ALA A 265 -3.25 -1.75 10.93
N ASN A 266 -3.64 -0.67 11.59
CA ASN A 266 -3.13 -0.27 12.91
C ASN A 266 -3.87 -0.98 14.05
N ASP A 267 -3.60 -0.68 15.31
CA ASP A 267 -4.40 -1.24 16.41
C ASP A 267 -5.47 -0.23 16.86
N VAL A 268 -6.69 -0.72 17.12
CA VAL A 268 -7.83 0.10 17.55
C VAL A 268 -8.40 -0.43 18.87
N THR A 269 -8.57 0.46 19.85
CA THR A 269 -9.25 0.14 21.11
C THR A 269 -10.64 0.77 21.13
N VAL A 270 -11.61 0.04 21.68
CA VAL A 270 -13.01 0.43 21.77
C VAL A 270 -13.46 0.13 23.19
N THR A 271 -13.60 1.15 24.02
CA THR A 271 -14.01 1.04 25.42
C THR A 271 -15.37 1.69 25.59
N VAL A 272 -16.39 0.91 25.90
CA VAL A 272 -17.78 1.37 25.90
C VAL A 272 -18.49 0.94 27.18
N GLN A 273 -19.17 1.83 27.88
CA GLN A 273 -19.90 1.41 29.06
C GLN A 273 -21.05 0.43 28.72
N SER A 274 -21.92 0.77 27.77
CA SER A 274 -23.04 -0.08 27.33
C SER A 274 -23.14 -0.19 25.80
N VAL A 275 -23.26 -1.43 25.28
CA VAL A 275 -23.43 -1.69 23.83
C VAL A 275 -24.79 -2.33 23.57
N ILE A 276 -25.56 -1.74 22.66
CA ILE A 276 -26.94 -2.13 22.36
C ILE A 276 -27.08 -2.44 20.88
N GLY A 277 -27.74 -3.56 20.55
CA GLY A 277 -28.06 -3.94 19.17
C GLY A 277 -26.91 -4.65 18.45
N LEU A 278 -26.83 -4.43 17.14
CA LEU A 278 -25.86 -5.10 16.25
C LEU A 278 -24.72 -4.15 15.88
N VAL A 279 -23.50 -4.47 16.32
CA VAL A 279 -22.28 -3.70 16.04
C VAL A 279 -21.21 -4.66 15.55
N ASN A 280 -20.94 -4.68 14.24
CA ASN A 280 -19.90 -5.56 13.70
C ASN A 280 -18.54 -4.84 13.65
N ALA A 281 -17.48 -5.62 13.81
CA ALA A 281 -16.10 -5.19 13.71
C ALA A 281 -15.38 -5.91 12.56
N LEU A 282 -14.55 -5.16 11.84
CA LEU A 282 -13.77 -5.67 10.71
C LEU A 282 -12.35 -5.14 10.77
N SER A 283 -11.36 -6.04 10.71
CA SER A 283 -9.97 -5.68 10.47
C SER A 283 -9.52 -6.18 9.10
N LEU A 284 -8.93 -5.29 8.29
CA LEU A 284 -8.49 -5.57 6.93
C LEU A 284 -7.08 -5.05 6.71
N GLY A 285 -6.19 -5.90 6.23
CA GLY A 285 -4.94 -5.45 5.60
C GLY A 285 -5.21 -4.84 4.22
N GLY A 286 -4.34 -3.93 3.77
CA GLY A 286 -4.43 -3.39 2.42
C GLY A 286 -4.01 -4.42 1.36
N ARG A 287 -4.53 -4.33 0.14
CA ARG A 287 -4.13 -5.24 -0.96
C ARG A 287 -2.87 -4.73 -1.65
N GLY A 288 -1.93 -5.62 -1.92
CA GLY A 288 -0.71 -5.28 -2.66
C GLY A 288 -1.03 -4.83 -4.08
N GLY A 289 -0.29 -3.83 -4.58
CA GLY A 289 -0.47 -3.33 -5.94
C GLY A 289 0.03 -4.31 -6.99
N HIS A 290 -0.52 -4.24 -8.19
CA HIS A 290 -0.12 -5.07 -9.32
C HIS A 290 1.16 -4.54 -9.98
N GLY A 291 2.06 -5.45 -10.36
CA GLY A 291 3.18 -5.14 -11.23
C GLY A 291 2.72 -4.94 -12.68
N GLY A 292 3.35 -4.02 -13.40
CA GLY A 292 3.02 -3.76 -14.80
C GLY A 292 3.57 -4.82 -15.76
N ASP A 293 2.99 -4.93 -16.96
CA ASP A 293 3.50 -5.80 -18.02
C ASP A 293 4.70 -5.16 -18.73
N GLY A 294 5.75 -5.94 -19.00
CA GLY A 294 6.95 -5.48 -19.70
C GLY A 294 6.70 -5.14 -21.17
N GLY A 295 7.42 -4.14 -21.69
CA GLY A 295 7.26 -3.70 -23.07
C GLY A 295 7.81 -4.70 -24.08
N ASN A 296 7.12 -4.93 -25.20
CA ASN A 296 7.65 -5.77 -26.26
C ASN A 296 8.89 -5.14 -26.91
N GLY A 297 9.88 -5.93 -27.30
CA GLY A 297 11.03 -5.49 -28.07
C GLY A 297 10.66 -5.13 -29.51
N GLY A 298 11.34 -4.12 -30.06
CA GLY A 298 11.16 -3.72 -31.46
C GLY A 298 11.75 -4.75 -32.41
N ASN A 299 11.12 -4.98 -33.55
CA ASN A 299 11.67 -5.86 -34.59
C ASN A 299 12.91 -5.24 -35.23
N GLY A 300 13.87 -6.05 -35.66
CA GLY A 300 15.00 -5.58 -36.46
C GLY A 300 14.58 -5.20 -37.88
N GLY A 301 15.25 -4.21 -38.47
CA GLY A 301 15.00 -3.84 -39.86
C GLY A 301 15.53 -4.90 -40.83
N ASN A 302 14.94 -5.02 -42.01
CA ASN A 302 15.42 -5.91 -43.07
C ASN A 302 16.58 -5.26 -43.83
N GLY A 303 17.64 -6.02 -44.10
CA GLY A 303 18.79 -5.55 -44.87
C GLY A 303 18.42 -5.22 -46.32
N GLY A 304 19.09 -4.24 -46.91
CA GLY A 304 18.86 -3.84 -48.30
C GLY A 304 19.40 -4.88 -49.28
N ASN A 305 18.68 -5.12 -50.37
CA ASN A 305 19.15 -6.03 -51.43
C ASN A 305 20.37 -5.44 -52.14
N GLY A 306 21.28 -6.31 -52.58
CA GLY A 306 22.41 -5.90 -53.41
C GLY A 306 21.98 -5.48 -54.81
N GLY A 307 22.74 -4.58 -55.45
CA GLY A 307 22.46 -4.16 -56.82
C GLY A 307 22.53 -5.31 -57.82
N ASP A 308 21.43 -5.56 -58.54
CA ASP A 308 21.30 -6.66 -59.48
C ASP A 308 22.16 -6.46 -60.75
N VAL A 309 22.52 -7.57 -61.39
CA VAL A 309 23.18 -7.61 -62.69
C VAL A 309 22.29 -8.39 -63.66
N SER A 310 21.67 -7.68 -64.61
CA SER A 310 20.50 -8.12 -65.38
C SER A 310 20.62 -9.42 -66.21
N LYS A 311 21.76 -10.12 -66.22
CA LYS A 311 22.00 -11.28 -67.10
C LYS A 311 22.94 -12.31 -66.46
N THR A 312 22.66 -13.59 -66.73
CA THR A 312 23.46 -14.78 -66.37
C THR A 312 24.90 -14.81 -66.94
N LYS A 313 25.34 -13.75 -67.64
CA LYS A 313 26.71 -13.55 -68.17
C LYS A 313 27.18 -12.09 -68.02
N SER A 314 26.75 -11.41 -66.96
CA SER A 314 27.18 -10.04 -66.68
C SER A 314 28.68 -9.94 -66.43
N LYS A 315 29.29 -8.86 -66.90
CA LYS A 315 30.70 -8.49 -66.62
C LYS A 315 30.86 -7.66 -65.35
N CYS A 316 29.75 -7.21 -64.77
CA CYS A 316 29.70 -6.56 -63.46
C CYS A 316 29.42 -7.61 -62.39
N SER A 317 30.02 -7.44 -61.22
CA SER A 317 29.73 -8.28 -60.06
C SER A 317 28.44 -7.80 -59.39
N PRO A 318 27.58 -8.70 -58.88
CA PRO A 318 26.43 -8.29 -58.08
C PRO A 318 26.90 -7.57 -56.81
N GLY A 319 26.15 -6.56 -56.37
CA GLY A 319 26.37 -5.97 -55.05
C GLY A 319 25.98 -6.97 -53.97
N SER A 320 26.66 -7.00 -52.82
CA SER A 320 26.26 -7.86 -51.70
C SER A 320 24.95 -7.36 -51.07
N GLY A 321 24.18 -8.28 -50.48
CA GLY A 321 23.04 -7.91 -49.64
C GLY A 321 23.50 -7.35 -48.30
N GLY A 322 22.76 -6.39 -47.77
CA GLY A 322 22.97 -5.87 -46.42
C GLY A 322 22.43 -6.83 -45.37
N ASN A 323 23.03 -6.85 -44.18
CA ASN A 323 22.54 -7.66 -43.06
C ASN A 323 21.24 -7.09 -42.49
N GLY A 324 20.37 -7.98 -42.02
CA GLY A 324 19.22 -7.61 -41.20
C GLY A 324 19.66 -7.13 -39.82
N GLY A 325 18.92 -6.21 -39.24
CA GLY A 325 19.11 -5.77 -37.86
C GLY A 325 18.59 -6.81 -36.88
N SER A 326 19.18 -6.89 -35.69
CA SER A 326 18.64 -7.75 -34.63
C SER A 326 17.32 -7.19 -34.09
N GLY A 327 16.43 -8.06 -33.62
CA GLY A 327 15.31 -7.65 -32.79
C GLY A 327 15.78 -7.18 -31.42
N GLY A 328 15.06 -6.23 -30.83
CA GLY A 328 15.26 -5.81 -29.46
C GLY A 328 14.68 -6.83 -28.49
N ASN A 329 15.25 -6.96 -27.30
CA ASN A 329 14.68 -7.81 -26.25
C ASN A 329 13.37 -7.23 -25.71
N GLY A 330 12.48 -8.08 -25.22
CA GLY A 330 11.35 -7.64 -24.41
C GLY A 330 11.83 -7.13 -23.05
N GLY A 331 11.07 -6.20 -22.47
CA GLY A 331 11.28 -5.73 -21.11
C GLY A 331 10.68 -6.71 -20.09
N ASP A 332 11.23 -6.72 -18.88
CA ASP A 332 10.72 -7.56 -17.80
C ASP A 332 9.38 -7.03 -17.25
N GLY A 333 8.51 -7.94 -16.80
CA GLY A 333 7.32 -7.60 -16.03
C GLY A 333 7.68 -7.18 -14.60
N GLY A 334 6.87 -6.31 -14.01
CA GLY A 334 7.06 -5.85 -12.64
C GLY A 334 6.60 -6.91 -11.63
N ASP A 335 7.30 -7.03 -10.51
CA ASP A 335 6.83 -7.85 -9.38
C ASP A 335 5.56 -7.24 -8.76
N GLY A 336 4.67 -8.07 -8.22
CA GLY A 336 3.52 -7.63 -7.43
C GLY A 336 3.91 -7.16 -6.03
N GLY A 337 3.17 -6.20 -5.50
CA GLY A 337 3.36 -5.67 -4.16
C GLY A 337 2.90 -6.64 -3.07
N LYS A 338 3.58 -6.66 -1.93
CA LYS A 338 3.14 -7.43 -0.76
C LYS A 338 1.81 -6.86 -0.20
N GLY A 339 0.89 -7.73 0.20
CA GLY A 339 -0.33 -7.40 0.95
C GLY A 339 -0.05 -7.00 2.40
N GLY A 340 -0.88 -6.11 2.94
CA GLY A 340 -0.72 -5.56 4.28
C GLY A 340 -1.23 -6.52 5.35
N ASP A 341 -0.63 -6.47 6.53
CA ASP A 341 -1.11 -7.20 7.70
C ASP A 341 -2.39 -6.52 8.22
N SER A 342 -3.38 -7.29 8.67
CA SER A 342 -4.53 -6.71 9.37
C SER A 342 -4.19 -6.45 10.84
N GLY A 343 -4.75 -5.38 11.40
CA GLY A 343 -4.48 -4.96 12.77
C GLY A 343 -5.38 -5.64 13.79
N ASN A 344 -5.17 -5.36 15.07
CA ASN A 344 -6.04 -5.86 16.12
C ASN A 344 -7.14 -4.85 16.48
N ILE A 345 -8.28 -5.36 16.92
CA ILE A 345 -9.36 -4.54 17.49
C ILE A 345 -9.68 -5.07 18.88
N TYR A 346 -9.64 -4.20 19.89
CA TYR A 346 -9.97 -4.54 21.28
C TYR A 346 -11.28 -3.88 21.67
N ILE A 347 -12.34 -4.66 21.82
CA ILE A 347 -13.66 -4.18 22.20
C ILE A 347 -13.95 -4.60 23.63
N ASN A 348 -14.01 -3.63 24.53
CA ASN A 348 -14.34 -3.84 25.92
C ASN A 348 -15.63 -3.10 26.26
N PHE A 349 -16.56 -3.78 26.92
CA PHE A 349 -17.77 -3.18 27.45
C PHE A 349 -18.25 -3.79 28.76
N SER A 350 -18.97 -3.00 29.56
CA SER A 350 -19.40 -3.40 30.91
C SER A 350 -20.88 -3.79 31.02
N ASP A 351 -21.71 -3.34 30.07
CA ASP A 351 -23.15 -3.52 30.09
C ASP A 351 -23.72 -3.75 28.67
N GLY A 352 -24.92 -4.30 28.60
CA GLY A 352 -25.61 -4.66 27.36
C GLY A 352 -25.43 -6.13 26.97
N GLN A 353 -26.15 -6.51 25.91
CA GLN A 353 -26.10 -7.85 25.30
C GLN A 353 -26.06 -7.68 23.76
N PRO A 354 -24.97 -7.12 23.23
CA PRO A 354 -24.88 -6.85 21.80
C PRO A 354 -24.69 -8.14 21.00
N ILE A 355 -25.07 -8.09 19.74
CA ILE A 355 -24.59 -9.03 18.74
C ILE A 355 -23.39 -8.37 18.08
N ILE A 356 -22.22 -9.02 18.13
CA ILE A 356 -20.98 -8.52 17.54
C ILE A 356 -20.45 -9.59 16.60
N ASN A 357 -20.48 -9.34 15.29
CA ASN A 357 -19.72 -10.15 14.34
C ASN A 357 -18.34 -9.55 14.17
N ALA A 358 -17.30 -10.34 14.40
CA ALA A 358 -15.91 -9.94 14.29
C ALA A 358 -15.24 -10.70 13.14
N LEU A 359 -14.65 -9.98 12.19
CA LEU A 359 -13.95 -10.54 11.05
C LEU A 359 -12.56 -9.92 10.90
N SER A 360 -11.56 -10.73 10.60
CA SER A 360 -10.20 -10.26 10.36
C SER A 360 -9.62 -10.91 9.11
N TYR A 361 -9.26 -10.09 8.12
CA TYR A 361 -8.72 -10.53 6.84
C TYR A 361 -7.38 -9.87 6.56
N ARG A 362 -6.34 -10.67 6.34
CA ARG A 362 -5.07 -10.22 5.76
C ARG A 362 -5.30 -9.56 4.39
N GLY A 363 -4.37 -8.70 4.00
CA GLY A 363 -4.30 -8.18 2.64
C GLY A 363 -3.74 -9.22 1.68
N ASP A 364 -4.36 -9.35 0.50
CA ASP A 364 -3.84 -10.20 -0.57
C ASP A 364 -2.61 -9.56 -1.23
N GLY A 365 -1.67 -10.38 -1.68
CA GLY A 365 -0.55 -9.91 -2.51
C GLY A 365 -1.00 -9.50 -3.91
N GLY A 366 -0.30 -8.54 -4.50
CA GLY A 366 -0.53 -8.12 -5.87
C GLY A 366 -0.02 -9.15 -6.88
N ASN A 367 -0.70 -9.30 -8.01
CA ASN A 367 -0.19 -10.09 -9.12
C ASN A 367 1.08 -9.46 -9.72
N GLY A 368 2.04 -10.29 -10.14
CA GLY A 368 3.16 -9.88 -10.98
C GLY A 368 2.73 -9.67 -12.43
N GLY A 369 3.41 -8.78 -13.14
CA GLY A 369 3.19 -8.50 -14.55
C GLY A 369 3.93 -9.47 -15.47
N LYS A 370 3.47 -9.60 -16.71
CA LYS A 370 4.06 -10.49 -17.71
C LYS A 370 5.33 -9.87 -18.30
N GLY A 371 6.27 -10.72 -18.71
CA GLY A 371 7.41 -10.29 -19.52
C GLY A 371 6.98 -9.89 -20.94
N GLY A 372 7.59 -8.84 -21.47
CA GLY A 372 7.40 -8.42 -22.86
C GLY A 372 8.04 -9.41 -23.83
N LYS A 373 7.49 -9.55 -25.03
CA LYS A 373 8.07 -10.44 -26.05
C LYS A 373 9.29 -9.82 -26.73
N GLY A 374 10.28 -10.64 -27.06
CA GLY A 374 11.40 -10.25 -27.90
C GLY A 374 10.97 -9.92 -29.32
N GLY A 375 11.58 -8.89 -29.90
CA GLY A 375 11.39 -8.51 -31.30
C GLY A 375 12.00 -9.55 -32.23
N SER A 376 11.40 -9.77 -33.39
CA SER A 376 11.98 -10.63 -34.43
C SER A 376 13.23 -9.98 -35.05
N GLY A 377 14.21 -10.80 -35.41
CA GLY A 377 15.34 -10.35 -36.21
C GLY A 377 14.94 -10.05 -37.66
N GLY A 378 15.51 -8.99 -38.23
CA GLY A 378 15.27 -8.61 -39.62
C GLY A 378 15.93 -9.58 -40.60
N ILE A 379 15.32 -9.77 -41.76
CA ILE A 379 15.85 -10.66 -42.80
C ILE A 379 17.05 -9.97 -43.49
N GLY A 380 18.07 -10.74 -43.88
CA GLY A 380 19.18 -10.22 -44.68
C GLY A 380 18.76 -9.93 -46.12
N GLY A 381 19.35 -8.89 -46.71
CA GLY A 381 19.11 -8.52 -48.11
C GLY A 381 19.62 -9.59 -49.08
N SER A 382 18.89 -9.80 -50.17
CA SER A 382 19.25 -10.80 -51.18
C SER A 382 20.30 -10.25 -52.15
N SER A 383 21.26 -11.08 -52.56
CA SER A 383 22.07 -10.88 -53.76
C SER A 383 22.51 -12.23 -54.34
N GLY A 384 22.62 -12.33 -55.67
CA GLY A 384 22.78 -13.61 -56.37
C GLY A 384 23.86 -14.55 -55.81
N GLU A 385 24.98 -14.01 -55.31
CA GLU A 385 26.08 -14.82 -54.75
C GLU A 385 26.43 -14.52 -53.27
N ASN A 386 25.99 -13.38 -52.71
CA ASN A 386 26.39 -12.93 -51.35
C ASN A 386 25.21 -12.31 -50.59
N ASN A 387 24.28 -13.14 -50.09
CA ASN A 387 23.17 -12.69 -49.26
C ASN A 387 23.65 -12.08 -47.94
N GLY A 388 22.93 -11.07 -47.47
CA GLY A 388 23.09 -10.55 -46.11
C GLY A 388 22.65 -11.59 -45.08
N GLN A 389 23.22 -11.52 -43.88
CA GLN A 389 22.83 -12.37 -42.77
C GLN A 389 21.54 -11.85 -42.12
N PRO A 390 20.59 -12.73 -41.74
CA PRO A 390 19.48 -12.35 -40.88
C PRO A 390 19.98 -11.85 -39.52
N GLY A 391 19.26 -10.90 -38.93
CA GLY A 391 19.45 -10.50 -37.55
C GLY A 391 18.94 -11.56 -36.58
N ALA A 392 19.49 -11.57 -35.36
CA ALA A 392 18.99 -12.43 -34.30
C ALA A 392 17.66 -11.88 -33.73
N SER A 393 16.75 -12.76 -33.32
CA SER A 393 15.59 -12.34 -32.53
C SER A 393 16.02 -11.92 -31.12
N GLY A 394 15.31 -10.95 -30.56
CA GLY A 394 15.42 -10.59 -29.16
C GLY A 394 14.89 -11.70 -28.25
N GLN A 395 15.34 -11.68 -27.00
CA GLN A 395 14.83 -12.55 -25.95
C GLN A 395 13.53 -11.98 -25.36
N ASP A 396 12.63 -12.87 -24.94
CA ASP A 396 11.47 -12.48 -24.12
C ASP A 396 11.96 -12.00 -22.75
N GLY A 397 11.25 -11.02 -22.18
CA GLY A 397 11.44 -10.58 -20.81
C GLY A 397 10.92 -11.61 -19.81
N SER A 398 11.39 -11.50 -18.58
CA SER A 398 10.95 -12.35 -17.48
C SER A 398 9.59 -11.91 -16.92
N GLU A 399 8.81 -12.86 -16.41
CA GLU A 399 7.59 -12.58 -15.66
C GLU A 399 7.92 -12.10 -14.25
N GLY A 400 7.17 -11.11 -13.78
CA GLY A 400 7.21 -10.63 -12.40
C GLY A 400 6.56 -11.64 -11.46
N LYS A 401 7.06 -11.68 -10.22
CA LYS A 401 6.55 -12.58 -9.18
C LYS A 401 5.31 -11.98 -8.53
N PRO A 402 4.32 -12.80 -8.13
CA PRO A 402 3.27 -12.35 -7.22
C PRO A 402 3.85 -11.86 -5.89
N GLY A 403 3.21 -10.87 -5.28
CA GLY A 403 3.52 -10.43 -3.94
C GLY A 403 3.02 -11.41 -2.88
N ASP A 404 3.68 -11.42 -1.72
CA ASP A 404 3.23 -12.22 -0.58
C ASP A 404 1.93 -11.65 0.00
N GLU A 405 1.12 -12.52 0.59
CA GLU A 405 -0.02 -12.12 1.41
C GLU A 405 0.44 -11.52 2.76
N GLY A 406 -0.43 -10.72 3.39
CA GLY A 406 -0.22 -10.24 4.76
C GLY A 406 -0.54 -11.29 5.82
N ILE A 407 -0.58 -10.87 7.07
CA ILE A 407 -0.96 -11.69 8.23
C ILE A 407 -2.29 -11.19 8.81
N SER A 408 -3.18 -12.09 9.20
CA SER A 408 -4.42 -11.70 9.90
C SER A 408 -4.13 -11.37 11.38
N GLY A 409 -4.52 -10.17 11.80
CA GLY A 409 -4.66 -9.77 13.20
C GLY A 409 -5.87 -10.40 13.88
N LYS A 410 -6.10 -10.03 15.14
CA LYS A 410 -7.16 -10.61 15.99
C LYS A 410 -8.14 -9.55 16.48
N ILE A 411 -9.38 -9.97 16.69
CA ILE A 411 -10.39 -9.12 17.34
C ILE A 411 -10.70 -9.73 18.70
N PHE A 412 -10.59 -8.92 19.74
CA PHE A 412 -10.85 -9.32 21.12
C PHE A 412 -12.11 -8.64 21.61
N ILE A 413 -13.02 -9.42 22.20
CA ILE A 413 -14.23 -8.93 22.85
C ILE A 413 -14.12 -9.27 24.33
N ASN A 414 -14.04 -8.26 25.20
CA ASN A 414 -13.86 -8.42 26.65
C ASN A 414 -12.70 -9.39 26.98
N GLY A 415 -11.58 -9.24 26.28
CA GLY A 415 -10.38 -10.07 26.44
C GLY A 415 -10.46 -11.47 25.80
N GLN A 416 -11.54 -11.82 25.09
CA GLN A 416 -11.67 -13.09 24.38
C GLN A 416 -11.47 -12.92 22.88
N SER A 417 -10.50 -13.65 22.31
CA SER A 417 -10.29 -13.68 20.86
C SER A 417 -11.51 -14.28 20.16
N GLN A 418 -11.93 -13.64 19.06
CA GLN A 418 -12.97 -14.14 18.16
C GLN A 418 -12.39 -14.87 16.95
#